data_AF-A0A7R9ECL3-F1
#
_entry.id   AF-A0A7R9ECL3-F1
#
_cell.length_a   1.000
_cell.length_b   1.000
_cell.length_c   1.000
_cell.angle_alpha   90.00
_cell.angle_beta   90.00
_cell.angle_gamma   90.00
#
_symmetry.space_group_name_H-M   'P 1'
#
loop_
_entity.id
_entity.type
_entity.pdbx_description
1 polymer ?
#
loop_
_entity_poly.entity_id
_entity_poly.type
_entity_poly.pdbx_seq_one_letter_code
_entity_poly.pdbx_strand_id
1 'polypeptide(L)'
;MLDDDVLANTLDFKYELVSCDTAEKLDESGFGRKTFQLENDLNTQAAECTVFHSQLSVEQARRLSPEELWEHLGRELMMSPLGNNNRKFVAFLSCTRYMPNGKKPGTYEEILSLMEGHVALGGGGLAIFGTGCLHTWPRCVEEVVPRFLNVTPVDTQCLMDDSCFRGTYGGCFSTTLGSVCHELGHTFDLGHTEGSIMGRGFDNLNLVFTVHKKNDNEKLDKEINKKVSSAASKASAHHATVSFTKVLNVSYRAPSPIRKPINKTNRTPDSPKRKLSFTDLSIRSSQESIASDTVDESQTTSELSRDLTYWTKSCATILAFHRKTLSSSAGVCVVELRDSSGLVVTTWQPQRCSSFQLPPGSIGRHVTSLVAEDSVGNFVKQTLSA
;
A
#
# COMPACT_ATOMS: atom_id res chain seq x y z
N MET A 1 -13.99 -24.59 12.37
CA MET A 1 -12.92 -23.72 12.87
C MET A 1 -11.64 -24.47 12.60
N LEU A 2 -10.75 -23.95 11.75
CA LEU A 2 -9.42 -24.53 11.61
C LEU A 2 -8.72 -24.36 12.96
N ASP A 3 -7.91 -25.35 13.35
CA ASP A 3 -7.00 -25.21 14.49
C ASP A 3 -6.08 -24.00 14.24
N ASP A 4 -5.86 -23.15 15.24
CA ASP A 4 -5.05 -21.94 15.11
C ASP A 4 -3.62 -22.27 14.66
N ASP A 5 -3.09 -23.43 15.10
CA ASP A 5 -1.78 -23.93 14.68
C ASP A 5 -1.78 -24.39 13.21
N VAL A 6 -2.89 -24.96 12.73
CA VAL A 6 -3.05 -25.34 11.32
C VAL A 6 -3.18 -24.10 10.44
N LEU A 7 -3.88 -23.07 10.92
CA LEU A 7 -4.00 -21.80 10.21
C LEU A 7 -2.63 -21.13 10.09
N ALA A 8 -1.88 -21.03 11.18
CA ALA A 8 -0.53 -20.46 11.22
C ALA A 8 0.40 -21.16 10.22
N ASN A 9 0.51 -22.49 10.28
CA ASN A 9 1.35 -23.28 9.37
C ASN A 9 0.95 -23.14 7.88
N THR A 10 -0.29 -22.73 7.59
CA THR A 10 -0.70 -22.47 6.20
C THR A 10 -0.35 -21.07 5.73
N LEU A 11 -0.10 -20.11 6.62
CA LEU A 11 0.16 -18.71 6.28
C LEU A 11 1.61 -18.44 5.90
N ASP A 12 2.52 -19.27 6.34
CA ASP A 12 3.97 -19.08 6.24
C ASP A 12 4.45 -18.83 4.81
N PHE A 13 4.26 -19.81 3.92
CA PHE A 13 4.63 -19.71 2.50
C PHE A 13 3.86 -18.61 1.75
N LYS A 14 2.68 -18.20 2.23
CA LYS A 14 1.80 -17.29 1.49
C LYS A 14 2.33 -15.85 1.46
N TYR A 15 3.12 -15.43 2.46
CA TYR A 15 3.74 -14.11 2.47
C TYR A 15 4.95 -13.99 1.54
N GLU A 16 5.61 -15.11 1.24
CA GLU A 16 6.66 -15.15 0.23
C GLU A 16 6.11 -14.74 -1.14
N LEU A 17 4.84 -15.05 -1.45
CA LEU A 17 4.18 -14.60 -2.69
C LEU A 17 4.04 -13.08 -2.75
N VAL A 18 3.66 -12.44 -1.65
CA VAL A 18 3.57 -10.97 -1.55
C VAL A 18 4.97 -10.34 -1.71
N SER A 19 5.97 -10.98 -1.13
CA SER A 19 7.37 -10.57 -1.27
C SER A 19 7.88 -10.71 -2.71
N CYS A 20 7.53 -11.82 -3.39
CA CYS A 20 7.85 -12.05 -4.79
C CYS A 20 7.20 -11.00 -5.70
N ASP A 21 5.90 -10.72 -5.52
CA ASP A 21 5.22 -9.67 -6.29
C ASP A 21 5.92 -8.31 -6.10
N THR A 22 6.19 -7.93 -4.86
CA THR A 22 6.88 -6.68 -4.54
C THR A 22 8.26 -6.61 -5.21
N ALA A 23 9.03 -7.71 -5.16
CA ALA A 23 10.35 -7.81 -5.78
C ALA A 23 10.32 -7.66 -7.29
N GLU A 24 9.46 -8.40 -7.99
CA GLU A 24 9.38 -8.36 -9.44
C GLU A 24 8.83 -7.01 -9.92
N LYS A 25 7.83 -6.44 -9.24
CA LYS A 25 7.27 -5.13 -9.60
C LYS A 25 8.22 -3.96 -9.32
N LEU A 26 9.12 -4.08 -8.34
CA LEU A 26 10.21 -3.12 -8.16
C LEU A 26 11.33 -3.27 -9.20
N ASP A 27 11.61 -4.49 -9.65
CA ASP A 27 12.58 -4.74 -10.73
C ASP A 27 12.08 -4.19 -12.07
N GLU A 28 10.81 -4.44 -12.41
CA GLU A 28 10.13 -3.85 -13.58
C GLU A 28 10.19 -2.31 -13.57
N SER A 29 10.19 -1.70 -12.37
CA SER A 29 10.28 -0.26 -12.17
C SER A 29 11.72 0.29 -12.20
N GLY A 30 12.72 -0.57 -12.38
CA GLY A 30 14.14 -0.19 -12.46
C GLY A 30 14.84 0.00 -11.11
N PHE A 31 14.25 -0.44 -10.00
CA PHE A 31 14.85 -0.36 -8.66
C PHE A 31 15.60 -1.63 -8.24
N GLY A 32 15.62 -2.63 -9.12
CA GLY A 32 16.13 -3.97 -8.85
C GLY A 32 15.14 -4.83 -8.07
N ARG A 33 15.37 -6.14 -8.04
CA ARG A 33 14.62 -7.09 -7.18
C ARG A 33 14.86 -6.83 -5.70
N LYS A 34 14.08 -5.93 -5.13
CA LYS A 34 14.07 -5.58 -3.72
C LYS A 34 12.69 -5.86 -3.14
N THR A 35 12.66 -6.29 -1.89
CA THR A 35 11.42 -6.53 -1.15
C THR A 35 11.64 -6.22 0.33
N PHE A 36 10.59 -6.26 1.13
CA PHE A 36 10.67 -6.14 2.57
C PHE A 36 11.31 -7.39 3.18
N GLN A 37 12.00 -7.20 4.30
CA GLN A 37 12.65 -8.28 5.05
C GLN A 37 11.63 -8.98 5.95
N LEU A 38 11.58 -10.31 5.91
CA LEU A 38 10.79 -11.13 6.82
C LEU A 38 11.57 -11.39 8.12
N GLU A 39 10.87 -11.68 9.23
CA GLU A 39 11.54 -11.95 10.51
C GLU A 39 12.48 -13.16 10.44
N ASN A 40 12.12 -14.17 9.63
CA ASN A 40 12.91 -15.38 9.45
C ASN A 40 14.21 -15.15 8.67
N ASP A 41 14.31 -14.08 7.87
CA ASP A 41 15.55 -13.69 7.20
C ASP A 41 16.63 -13.28 8.21
N LEU A 42 16.21 -12.79 9.38
CA LEU A 42 17.09 -12.34 10.47
C LEU A 42 17.32 -13.43 11.52
N ASN A 43 16.30 -14.25 11.75
CA ASN A 43 16.34 -15.31 12.74
C ASN A 43 15.63 -16.55 12.20
N THR A 44 16.41 -17.52 11.73
CA THR A 44 15.89 -18.80 11.21
C THR A 44 15.20 -19.67 12.27
N GLN A 45 15.23 -19.26 13.55
CA GLN A 45 14.51 -19.92 14.65
C GLN A 45 13.24 -19.18 15.05
N ALA A 46 12.95 -18.02 14.45
CA ALA A 46 11.69 -17.32 14.69
C ALA A 46 10.52 -18.13 14.11
N ALA A 47 9.36 -18.05 14.77
CA ALA A 47 8.14 -18.63 14.23
C ALA A 47 7.71 -17.82 13.01
N GLU A 48 7.47 -18.49 11.88
CA GLU A 48 7.12 -17.83 10.62
C GLU A 48 5.77 -17.10 10.72
N CYS A 49 4.82 -17.70 11.46
CA CYS A 49 3.57 -17.08 11.87
C CYS A 49 3.40 -17.18 13.40
N THR A 50 3.21 -16.03 14.06
CA THR A 50 3.00 -15.97 15.51
C THR A 50 1.51 -15.85 15.83
N VAL A 51 1.00 -16.73 16.69
CA VAL A 51 -0.37 -16.62 17.21
C VAL A 51 -0.42 -15.52 18.27
N PHE A 52 -1.27 -14.51 18.04
CA PHE A 52 -1.51 -13.41 18.97
C PHE A 52 -2.93 -13.50 19.54
N HIS A 53 -3.04 -13.67 20.86
CA HIS A 53 -4.33 -13.73 21.55
C HIS A 53 -4.72 -12.34 22.06
N SER A 54 -5.82 -11.82 21.53
CA SER A 54 -6.43 -10.56 21.99
C SER A 54 -7.23 -10.75 23.27
N GLN A 55 -7.38 -9.68 24.05
CA GLN A 55 -8.32 -9.58 25.16
C GLN A 55 -9.79 -9.54 24.69
N LEU A 56 -10.06 -9.27 23.41
CA LEU A 56 -11.40 -9.34 22.86
C LEU A 56 -11.90 -10.78 22.83
N SER A 57 -13.12 -11.00 23.33
CA SER A 57 -13.86 -12.23 23.03
C SER A 57 -14.21 -12.28 21.54
N VAL A 58 -14.44 -13.49 21.02
CA VAL A 58 -14.87 -13.71 19.63
C VAL A 58 -16.15 -12.93 19.32
N GLU A 59 -17.11 -12.91 20.25
CA GLU A 59 -18.37 -12.19 20.09
C GLU A 59 -18.16 -10.68 20.10
N GLN A 60 -17.20 -10.16 20.88
CA GLN A 60 -16.85 -8.75 20.87
C GLN A 60 -16.19 -8.36 19.55
N ALA A 61 -15.16 -9.10 19.12
CA ALA A 61 -14.45 -8.84 17.88
C ALA A 61 -15.38 -8.84 16.65
N ARG A 62 -16.36 -9.76 16.62
CA ARG A 62 -17.37 -9.84 15.53
C ARG A 62 -18.39 -8.71 15.51
N ARG A 63 -18.53 -7.94 16.60
CA ARG A 63 -19.46 -6.79 16.70
C ARG A 63 -18.82 -5.45 16.37
N LEU A 64 -17.50 -5.36 16.42
CA LEU A 64 -16.78 -4.13 16.12
C LEU A 64 -16.79 -3.85 14.62
N SER A 65 -16.78 -2.56 14.27
CA SER A 65 -16.51 -2.16 12.88
C SER A 65 -15.06 -2.55 12.50
N PRO A 66 -14.75 -2.66 11.19
CA PRO A 66 -13.39 -2.88 10.72
C PRO A 66 -12.37 -1.92 11.33
N GLU A 67 -12.72 -0.63 11.45
CA GLU A 67 -11.84 0.43 11.96
C GLU A 67 -11.63 0.30 13.47
N GLU A 68 -12.69 0.02 14.22
CA GLU A 68 -12.63 -0.22 15.66
C GLU A 68 -11.77 -1.46 15.96
N LEU A 69 -11.91 -2.52 15.16
CA LEU A 69 -11.11 -3.73 15.27
C LEU A 69 -9.64 -3.45 14.97
N TRP A 70 -9.34 -2.72 13.88
CA TRP A 70 -7.98 -2.34 13.51
C TRP A 70 -7.32 -1.47 14.58
N GLU A 71 -8.04 -0.48 15.13
CA GLU A 71 -7.50 0.39 16.17
C GLU A 71 -7.25 -0.38 17.48
N HIS A 72 -8.21 -1.22 17.89
CA HIS A 72 -8.08 -2.00 19.12
C HIS A 72 -6.91 -2.99 19.04
N LEU A 73 -6.88 -3.82 18.00
CA LEU A 73 -5.84 -4.83 17.82
C LEU A 73 -4.47 -4.20 17.57
N GLY A 74 -4.40 -3.11 16.82
CA GLY A 74 -3.15 -2.36 16.62
C GLY A 74 -2.59 -1.81 17.93
N ARG A 75 -3.44 -1.22 18.77
CA ARG A 75 -3.02 -0.73 20.09
C ARG A 75 -2.57 -1.88 20.99
N GLU A 76 -3.33 -2.97 21.03
CA GLU A 76 -3.02 -4.12 21.86
C GLU A 76 -1.70 -4.78 21.44
N LEU A 77 -1.51 -5.01 20.15
CA LEU A 77 -0.29 -5.57 19.57
C LEU A 77 0.93 -4.71 19.92
N MET A 78 0.82 -3.38 19.78
CA MET A 78 1.91 -2.46 20.09
C MET A 78 2.24 -2.36 21.58
N MET A 79 1.27 -2.65 22.46
CA MET A 79 1.47 -2.71 23.91
C MET A 79 1.97 -4.09 24.38
N SER A 80 1.95 -5.09 23.51
CA SER A 80 2.43 -6.44 23.78
C SER A 80 3.97 -6.55 23.65
N PRO A 81 4.58 -7.67 24.07
CA PRO A 81 6.00 -7.94 23.84
C PRO A 81 6.42 -7.97 22.36
N LEU A 82 5.48 -8.17 21.43
CA LEU A 82 5.76 -8.14 19.99
C LEU A 82 5.89 -6.71 19.45
N GLY A 83 5.32 -5.72 20.15
CA GLY A 83 5.24 -4.33 19.71
C GLY A 83 6.61 -3.71 19.44
N ASN A 84 6.82 -3.21 18.22
CA ASN A 84 8.07 -2.57 17.83
C ASN A 84 7.86 -1.57 16.69
N ASN A 85 8.32 -0.33 16.89
CA ASN A 85 8.19 0.74 15.88
C ASN A 85 9.00 0.49 14.59
N ASN A 86 9.93 -0.46 14.61
CA ASN A 86 10.71 -0.87 13.45
C ASN A 86 10.16 -2.12 12.76
N ARG A 87 8.99 -2.62 13.19
CA ARG A 87 8.32 -3.78 12.59
C ARG A 87 6.99 -3.34 11.99
N LYS A 88 6.61 -4.01 10.91
CA LYS A 88 5.29 -3.95 10.31
C LYS A 88 4.67 -5.33 10.50
N PHE A 89 3.37 -5.37 10.75
CA PHE A 89 2.65 -6.60 11.05
C PHE A 89 1.58 -6.81 9.99
N VAL A 90 1.47 -8.05 9.53
CA VAL A 90 0.29 -8.52 8.81
C VAL A 90 -0.39 -9.57 9.67
N ALA A 91 -1.68 -9.40 9.93
CA ALA A 91 -2.44 -10.28 10.82
C ALA A 91 -3.71 -10.79 10.14
N PHE A 92 -4.06 -12.04 10.43
CA PHE A 92 -5.27 -12.69 9.96
C PHE A 92 -6.18 -13.04 11.14
N LEU A 93 -7.43 -12.59 11.09
CA LEU A 93 -8.38 -12.79 12.17
C LEU A 93 -9.01 -14.19 12.10
N SER A 94 -8.61 -15.06 13.03
CA SER A 94 -9.12 -16.44 13.12
C SER A 94 -10.62 -16.53 13.38
N CYS A 95 -11.23 -15.49 13.96
CA CYS A 95 -12.64 -15.48 14.29
C CYS A 95 -13.58 -14.99 13.17
N THR A 96 -13.07 -14.76 11.96
CA THR A 96 -13.89 -14.40 10.79
C THR A 96 -14.93 -15.49 10.51
N ARG A 97 -16.18 -15.12 10.23
CA ARG A 97 -17.26 -16.07 9.93
C ARG A 97 -18.13 -15.59 8.78
N TYR A 98 -18.40 -16.49 7.83
CA TYR A 98 -19.38 -16.29 6.77
C TYR A 98 -20.74 -16.89 7.19
N MET A 99 -21.79 -16.11 7.04
CA MET A 99 -23.16 -16.40 7.49
C MET A 99 -24.12 -16.31 6.30
N PRO A 100 -24.17 -17.33 5.42
CA PRO A 100 -25.03 -17.32 4.24
C PRO A 100 -26.51 -17.28 4.64
N ASN A 101 -27.32 -16.55 3.87
CA ASN A 101 -28.76 -16.36 4.15
C ASN A 101 -29.69 -17.03 3.12
N GLY A 102 -29.17 -17.95 2.30
CA GLY A 102 -29.91 -18.61 1.23
C GLY A 102 -29.97 -17.83 -0.09
N LYS A 103 -29.61 -16.54 -0.11
CA LYS A 103 -29.60 -15.70 -1.31
C LYS A 103 -28.17 -15.50 -1.81
N LYS A 104 -27.98 -15.60 -3.13
CA LYS A 104 -26.70 -15.26 -3.75
C LYS A 104 -26.49 -13.75 -3.68
N PRO A 105 -25.39 -13.26 -3.08
CA PRO A 105 -25.06 -11.83 -3.09
C PRO A 105 -24.85 -11.33 -4.53
N GLY A 106 -25.43 -10.18 -4.84
CA GLY A 106 -25.27 -9.46 -6.10
C GLY A 106 -24.27 -8.30 -6.02
N THR A 107 -24.00 -7.76 -4.83
CA THR A 107 -23.04 -6.68 -4.61
C THR A 107 -22.00 -7.02 -3.54
N TYR A 108 -20.92 -6.24 -3.49
CA TYR A 108 -19.87 -6.41 -2.48
C TYR A 108 -20.38 -6.11 -1.07
N GLU A 109 -21.23 -5.09 -0.92
CA GLU A 109 -21.86 -4.72 0.35
C GLU A 109 -22.76 -5.85 0.88
N GLU A 110 -23.47 -6.55 -0.02
CA GLU A 110 -24.25 -7.72 0.34
C GLU A 110 -23.34 -8.87 0.83
N ILE A 111 -22.19 -9.09 0.20
CA ILE A 111 -21.20 -10.09 0.66
C ILE A 111 -20.71 -9.73 2.07
N LEU A 112 -20.32 -8.46 2.29
CA LEU A 112 -19.86 -7.98 3.59
C LEU A 112 -20.94 -8.09 4.68
N SER A 113 -22.21 -7.89 4.34
CA SER A 113 -23.33 -8.04 5.29
C SER A 113 -23.51 -9.48 5.81
N LEU A 114 -22.96 -10.46 5.09
CA LEU A 114 -22.95 -11.87 5.49
C LEU A 114 -21.67 -12.24 6.25
N MET A 115 -20.78 -11.30 6.49
CA MET A 115 -19.52 -11.53 7.19
C MET A 115 -19.57 -10.98 8.62
N GLU A 116 -19.05 -11.75 9.55
CA GLU A 116 -18.76 -11.30 10.92
C GLU A 116 -17.25 -11.34 11.15
N GLY A 117 -16.70 -10.30 11.77
CA GLY A 117 -15.26 -10.19 12.01
C GLY A 117 -14.42 -10.18 10.73
N HIS A 118 -14.98 -9.76 9.60
CA HIS A 118 -14.21 -9.54 8.38
C HIS A 118 -13.66 -8.12 8.35
N VAL A 119 -12.42 -8.00 7.91
CA VAL A 119 -11.68 -6.75 7.80
C VAL A 119 -10.66 -6.89 6.68
N ALA A 120 -10.34 -5.79 6.00
CA ALA A 120 -9.19 -5.66 5.13
C ALA A 120 -8.77 -4.20 5.25
N LEU A 121 -7.85 -3.93 6.18
CA LEU A 121 -7.42 -2.57 6.52
C LEU A 121 -5.94 -2.55 6.87
N GLY A 122 -5.22 -1.62 6.27
CA GLY A 122 -3.82 -1.36 6.49
C GLY A 122 -3.52 0.11 6.75
N GLY A 123 -2.50 0.33 7.58
CA GLY A 123 -2.01 1.66 7.88
C GLY A 123 -1.02 1.62 9.03
N GLY A 124 -0.20 2.67 9.17
CA GLY A 124 0.77 2.76 10.26
C GLY A 124 1.70 1.53 10.30
N GLY A 125 1.56 0.70 11.34
CA GLY A 125 2.35 -0.51 11.53
C GLY A 125 1.63 -1.84 11.28
N LEU A 126 0.35 -1.82 10.88
CA LEU A 126 -0.50 -3.02 10.88
C LEU A 126 -1.41 -3.08 9.66
N ALA A 127 -1.40 -4.22 8.96
CA ALA A 127 -2.43 -4.64 8.03
C ALA A 127 -3.18 -5.85 8.61
N ILE A 128 -4.51 -5.79 8.72
CA ILE A 128 -5.33 -6.90 9.21
C ILE A 128 -6.34 -7.36 8.18
N PHE A 129 -6.56 -8.68 8.16
CA PHE A 129 -7.40 -9.36 7.20
C PHE A 129 -8.35 -10.35 7.87
N GLY A 130 -9.56 -10.46 7.32
CA GLY A 130 -10.44 -11.58 7.60
C GLY A 130 -9.97 -12.85 6.88
N THR A 131 -10.32 -14.01 7.42
CA THR A 131 -9.88 -15.32 6.90
C THR A 131 -10.86 -15.98 5.93
N GLY A 132 -11.94 -15.28 5.55
CA GLY A 132 -13.06 -15.81 4.76
C GLY A 132 -12.65 -16.45 3.43
N CYS A 133 -11.61 -15.93 2.78
CA CYS A 133 -11.16 -16.39 1.46
C CYS A 133 -9.93 -17.30 1.49
N LEU A 134 -9.35 -17.57 2.66
CA LEU A 134 -8.12 -18.39 2.76
C LEU A 134 -8.28 -19.82 2.27
N HIS A 135 -9.52 -20.32 2.16
CA HIS A 135 -9.85 -21.62 1.58
C HIS A 135 -9.43 -21.74 0.09
N THR A 136 -9.22 -20.61 -0.59
CA THR A 136 -8.76 -20.55 -1.99
C THR A 136 -7.25 -20.47 -2.14
N TRP A 137 -6.52 -20.17 -1.06
CA TRP A 137 -5.08 -19.95 -1.11
C TRP A 137 -4.30 -21.27 -1.20
N PRO A 138 -3.11 -21.28 -1.82
CA PRO A 138 -2.24 -22.44 -1.90
C PRO A 138 -1.72 -22.82 -0.51
N ARG A 139 -1.47 -24.12 -0.31
CA ARG A 139 -0.85 -24.65 0.92
C ARG A 139 0.65 -24.90 0.78
N CYS A 140 1.15 -24.96 -0.45
CA CYS A 140 2.55 -25.15 -0.79
C CYS A 140 2.83 -24.52 -2.17
N VAL A 141 4.12 -24.43 -2.53
CA VAL A 141 4.56 -23.78 -3.77
C VAL A 141 4.00 -24.44 -5.03
N GLU A 142 3.83 -25.77 -5.02
CA GLU A 142 3.28 -26.53 -6.15
C GLU A 142 1.80 -26.19 -6.41
N GLU A 143 1.07 -25.71 -5.40
CA GLU A 143 -0.33 -25.31 -5.54
C GLU A 143 -0.49 -23.90 -6.13
N VAL A 144 0.54 -23.04 -6.16
CA VAL A 144 0.40 -21.61 -6.52
C VAL A 144 -0.26 -21.42 -7.89
N VAL A 145 0.35 -21.95 -8.95
CA VAL A 145 -0.17 -21.81 -10.32
C VAL A 145 -1.52 -22.53 -10.48
N PRO A 146 -1.70 -23.80 -10.05
CA PRO A 146 -3.01 -24.45 -10.09
C PRO A 146 -4.12 -23.68 -9.37
N ARG A 147 -3.83 -23.00 -8.26
CA ARG A 147 -4.82 -22.20 -7.52
C ARG A 147 -5.21 -20.95 -8.28
N PHE A 148 -4.26 -20.21 -8.85
CA PHE A 148 -4.58 -19.06 -9.72
C PHE A 148 -5.42 -19.46 -10.94
N LEU A 149 -5.16 -20.63 -11.52
CA LEU A 149 -5.88 -21.15 -12.69
C LEU A 149 -7.16 -21.91 -12.34
N ASN A 150 -7.56 -21.96 -11.05
CA ASN A 150 -8.73 -22.73 -10.63
C ASN A 150 -10.04 -22.01 -11.00
N VAL A 151 -10.68 -22.49 -12.06
CA VAL A 151 -11.96 -21.98 -12.56
C VAL A 151 -13.20 -22.55 -11.84
N THR A 152 -13.03 -23.33 -10.77
CA THR A 152 -14.14 -23.86 -9.97
C THR A 152 -15.01 -22.71 -9.45
N PRO A 153 -16.33 -22.72 -9.67
CA PRO A 153 -17.22 -21.69 -9.15
C PRO A 153 -17.24 -21.67 -7.61
N VAL A 154 -17.26 -20.49 -7.01
CA VAL A 154 -17.47 -20.34 -5.56
C VAL A 154 -18.93 -20.62 -5.25
N ASP A 155 -19.18 -21.60 -4.38
CA ASP A 155 -20.52 -21.83 -3.82
C ASP A 155 -20.81 -20.78 -2.74
N THR A 156 -21.44 -19.68 -3.16
CA THR A 156 -21.81 -18.56 -2.28
C THR A 156 -22.83 -18.95 -1.20
N GLN A 157 -23.42 -20.15 -1.24
CA GLN A 157 -24.28 -20.65 -0.16
C GLN A 157 -23.47 -21.20 1.02
N CYS A 158 -22.16 -21.40 0.85
CA CYS A 158 -21.28 -21.98 1.87
C CYS A 158 -20.00 -21.17 2.10
N LEU A 159 -19.51 -20.47 1.08
CA LEU A 159 -18.21 -19.81 1.08
C LEU A 159 -18.34 -18.34 0.66
N MET A 160 -17.47 -17.49 1.23
CA MET A 160 -17.32 -16.10 0.81
C MET A 160 -16.69 -16.05 -0.58
N ASP A 161 -17.23 -15.19 -1.45
CA ASP A 161 -16.70 -14.93 -2.79
C ASP A 161 -16.14 -13.50 -2.88
N ASP A 162 -14.83 -13.33 -2.64
CA ASP A 162 -14.14 -12.06 -2.86
C ASP A 162 -13.28 -12.11 -4.13
N SER A 163 -13.89 -12.54 -5.23
CA SER A 163 -13.20 -12.72 -6.50
C SER A 163 -13.28 -11.54 -7.46
N CYS A 164 -13.71 -10.36 -6.97
CA CYS A 164 -14.06 -9.22 -7.81
C CYS A 164 -15.03 -9.61 -8.95
N PHE A 165 -16.10 -10.33 -8.59
CA PHE A 165 -17.17 -10.80 -9.49
C PHE A 165 -16.76 -11.84 -10.55
N ARG A 166 -15.55 -12.40 -10.49
CA ARG A 166 -15.14 -13.51 -11.36
C ARG A 166 -15.86 -14.81 -11.01
N GLY A 167 -16.25 -14.98 -9.75
CA GLY A 167 -17.00 -16.12 -9.23
C GLY A 167 -16.20 -17.42 -9.15
N THR A 168 -14.86 -17.36 -9.21
CA THR A 168 -13.99 -18.55 -9.24
C THR A 168 -13.01 -18.56 -8.08
N TYR A 169 -12.54 -19.75 -7.71
CA TYR A 169 -11.53 -19.93 -6.68
C TYR A 169 -10.23 -19.18 -7.01
N GLY A 170 -9.77 -19.23 -8.27
CA GLY A 170 -8.59 -18.50 -8.72
C GLY A 170 -8.78 -16.99 -8.72
N GLY A 171 -9.98 -16.51 -9.06
CA GLY A 171 -10.31 -15.09 -8.93
C GLY A 171 -10.32 -14.61 -7.49
N CYS A 172 -10.84 -15.42 -6.56
CA CYS A 172 -10.86 -15.13 -5.13
C CYS A 172 -9.45 -15.11 -4.53
N PHE A 173 -8.61 -16.08 -4.90
CA PHE A 173 -7.21 -16.09 -4.50
C PHE A 173 -6.46 -14.85 -5.03
N SER A 174 -6.65 -14.49 -6.30
CA SER A 174 -6.01 -13.32 -6.90
C SER A 174 -6.36 -12.01 -6.19
N THR A 175 -7.66 -11.74 -6.02
CA THR A 175 -8.11 -10.49 -5.36
C THR A 175 -7.65 -10.44 -3.91
N THR A 176 -7.75 -11.54 -3.16
CA THR A 176 -7.43 -11.53 -1.73
C THR A 176 -5.92 -11.46 -1.45
N LEU A 177 -5.07 -12.11 -2.26
CA LEU A 177 -3.62 -11.91 -2.18
C LEU A 177 -3.23 -10.49 -2.62
N GLY A 178 -3.89 -9.94 -3.63
CA GLY A 178 -3.73 -8.56 -4.05
C GLY A 178 -4.11 -7.54 -2.97
N SER A 179 -5.21 -7.78 -2.26
CA SER A 179 -5.61 -6.95 -1.12
C SER A 179 -4.53 -6.97 -0.04
N VAL A 180 -3.83 -8.10 0.17
CA VAL A 180 -2.66 -8.12 1.06
C VAL A 180 -1.57 -7.16 0.60
N CYS A 181 -1.24 -7.15 -0.70
CA CYS A 181 -0.27 -6.21 -1.26
C CYS A 181 -0.72 -4.75 -1.07
N HIS A 182 -2.01 -4.46 -1.26
CA HIS A 182 -2.60 -3.13 -1.12
C HIS A 182 -2.51 -2.60 0.32
N GLU A 183 -3.05 -3.33 1.29
CA GLU A 183 -3.06 -2.86 2.68
C GLU A 183 -1.66 -2.87 3.29
N LEU A 184 -0.80 -3.83 2.89
CA LEU A 184 0.61 -3.78 3.26
C LEU A 184 1.28 -2.52 2.70
N GLY A 185 0.93 -2.12 1.48
CA GLY A 185 1.32 -0.83 0.91
C GLY A 185 0.97 0.36 1.81
N HIS A 186 -0.22 0.37 2.42
CA HIS A 186 -0.57 1.40 3.40
C HIS A 186 0.32 1.38 4.65
N THR A 187 0.77 0.21 5.11
CA THR A 187 1.76 0.14 6.21
C THR A 187 3.13 0.69 5.82
N PHE A 188 3.42 0.74 4.52
CA PHE A 188 4.59 1.39 3.92
C PHE A 188 4.33 2.85 3.50
N ASP A 189 3.30 3.49 4.07
CA ASP A 189 2.93 4.88 3.83
C ASP A 189 2.55 5.19 2.37
N LEU A 190 2.10 4.18 1.61
CA LEU A 190 1.56 4.38 0.27
C LEU A 190 0.11 4.87 0.33
N GLY A 191 -0.23 5.83 -0.51
CA GLY A 191 -1.60 6.30 -0.71
C GLY A 191 -2.26 5.67 -1.94
N HIS A 192 -3.58 5.81 -2.03
CA HIS A 192 -4.34 5.31 -3.19
C HIS A 192 -3.91 5.97 -4.50
N THR A 193 -4.11 5.23 -5.58
CA THR A 193 -3.81 5.64 -6.96
C THR A 193 -4.96 5.28 -7.89
N GLU A 194 -5.13 6.00 -9.00
CA GLU A 194 -6.23 5.80 -9.97
C GLU A 194 -6.21 4.41 -10.63
N GLY A 195 -5.02 3.92 -10.95
CA GLY A 195 -4.71 2.52 -11.30
C GLY A 195 -3.39 2.12 -10.62
N SER A 196 -2.99 0.85 -10.70
CA SER A 196 -1.89 0.20 -9.94
C SER A 196 -2.38 -0.71 -8.81
N ILE A 197 -1.46 -1.40 -8.11
CA ILE A 197 -1.75 -2.18 -6.90
C ILE A 197 -2.39 -1.31 -5.80
N MET A 198 -2.01 -0.03 -5.69
CA MET A 198 -2.68 0.93 -4.78
C MET A 198 -4.00 1.51 -5.34
N GLY A 199 -4.47 1.00 -6.48
CA GLY A 199 -5.80 1.24 -7.07
C GLY A 199 -6.58 -0.07 -7.15
N ARG A 200 -7.24 -0.38 -8.28
CA ARG A 200 -7.88 -1.69 -8.52
C ARG A 200 -7.00 -2.71 -9.24
N GLY A 201 -5.73 -2.40 -9.46
CA GLY A 201 -4.79 -3.31 -10.11
C GLY A 201 -4.46 -4.56 -9.30
N PHE A 202 -4.66 -4.52 -7.99
CA PHE A 202 -4.43 -5.67 -7.11
C PHE A 202 -5.38 -6.84 -7.40
N ASP A 203 -6.55 -6.60 -8.00
CA ASP A 203 -7.48 -7.68 -8.37
C ASP A 203 -6.85 -8.69 -9.34
N ASN A 204 -5.86 -8.25 -10.12
CA ASN A 204 -5.25 -9.01 -11.22
C ASN A 204 -3.88 -9.58 -10.84
N LEU A 205 -3.61 -9.77 -9.55
CA LEU A 205 -2.32 -10.29 -9.08
C LEU A 205 -1.94 -11.64 -9.72
N ASN A 206 -2.92 -12.43 -10.17
CA ASN A 206 -2.68 -13.65 -10.96
C ASN A 206 -1.81 -13.44 -12.20
N LEU A 207 -1.82 -12.25 -12.82
CA LEU A 207 -1.04 -11.93 -14.02
C LEU A 207 0.48 -11.97 -13.77
N VAL A 208 0.92 -11.82 -12.52
CA VAL A 208 2.33 -11.89 -12.13
C VAL A 208 2.81 -13.34 -12.09
N PHE A 209 1.95 -14.26 -11.67
CA PHE A 209 2.30 -15.66 -11.43
C PHE A 209 1.89 -16.59 -12.58
N THR A 210 1.15 -16.10 -13.57
CA THR A 210 0.61 -16.92 -14.65
C THR A 210 0.89 -16.32 -16.03
N VAL A 211 1.30 -17.17 -16.97
CA VAL A 211 1.48 -16.77 -18.37
C VAL A 211 0.15 -16.93 -19.11
N HIS A 212 -0.53 -15.84 -19.40
CA HIS A 212 -1.75 -15.87 -20.22
C HIS A 212 -1.39 -15.74 -21.71
N LYS A 213 -1.84 -16.69 -22.55
CA LYS A 213 -1.71 -16.58 -24.01
C LYS A 213 -2.74 -15.57 -24.54
N LYS A 214 -2.26 -14.58 -25.30
CA LYS A 214 -3.02 -13.43 -25.85
C LYS A 214 -4.29 -13.75 -26.67
N ASN A 215 -4.56 -15.02 -27.00
CA ASN A 215 -5.59 -15.41 -27.97
C ASN A 215 -6.92 -15.85 -27.36
N ASP A 216 -7.00 -16.11 -26.05
CA ASP A 216 -8.25 -16.57 -25.41
C ASP A 216 -9.11 -15.40 -24.87
N ASN A 217 -8.53 -14.19 -24.86
CA ASN A 217 -9.07 -13.00 -24.21
C ASN A 217 -10.21 -12.30 -24.96
N GLU A 218 -10.32 -12.41 -26.29
CA GLU A 218 -11.40 -11.67 -26.97
C GLU A 218 -12.81 -12.13 -26.60
N LYS A 219 -12.98 -13.37 -26.11
CA LYS A 219 -14.29 -13.89 -25.72
C LYS A 219 -14.52 -13.77 -24.21
N LEU A 220 -13.54 -14.16 -23.39
CA LEU A 220 -13.67 -14.12 -21.94
C LEU A 220 -13.65 -12.69 -21.38
N ASP A 221 -12.78 -11.81 -21.89
CA ASP A 221 -12.71 -10.42 -21.44
C ASP A 221 -13.93 -9.61 -21.90
N LYS A 222 -14.52 -9.92 -23.07
CA LYS A 222 -15.78 -9.30 -23.51
C LYS A 222 -16.94 -9.68 -22.59
N GLU A 223 -16.96 -10.89 -22.06
CA GLU A 223 -18.03 -11.37 -21.18
C GLU A 223 -17.85 -10.88 -19.72
N ILE A 224 -16.61 -10.81 -19.23
CA ILE A 224 -16.25 -10.26 -17.92
C ILE A 224 -16.44 -8.74 -17.90
N ASN A 225 -15.91 -8.00 -18.88
CA ASN A 225 -16.05 -6.54 -18.94
C ASN A 225 -17.49 -6.09 -19.11
N LYS A 226 -18.34 -6.86 -19.81
CA LYS A 226 -19.79 -6.59 -19.92
C LYS A 226 -20.51 -6.71 -18.56
N LYS A 227 -20.08 -7.62 -17.69
CA LYS A 227 -20.61 -7.74 -16.31
C LYS A 227 -20.05 -6.65 -15.39
N VAL A 228 -18.74 -6.39 -15.45
CA VAL A 228 -18.06 -5.39 -14.60
C VAL A 228 -18.54 -3.97 -14.91
N SER A 229 -18.65 -3.56 -16.18
CA SER A 229 -19.12 -2.21 -16.57
C SER A 229 -20.58 -1.93 -16.18
N SER A 230 -21.43 -2.97 -16.15
CA SER A 230 -22.82 -2.85 -15.69
C SER A 230 -22.97 -2.72 -14.16
N ALA A 231 -21.96 -3.14 -13.39
CA ALA A 231 -21.96 -3.09 -11.92
C ALA A 231 -21.11 -1.93 -11.36
N ALA A 232 -20.01 -1.57 -12.04
CA ALA A 232 -19.08 -0.51 -11.63
C ALA A 232 -19.68 0.90 -11.72
N SER A 233 -20.78 1.08 -12.45
CA SER A 233 -21.51 2.36 -12.50
C SER A 233 -22.28 2.68 -11.21
N LYS A 234 -22.19 1.85 -10.15
CA LYS A 234 -22.86 2.07 -8.86
C LYS A 234 -22.02 1.88 -7.59
N ALA A 235 -20.78 1.40 -7.66
CA ALA A 235 -19.98 1.12 -6.46
C ALA A 235 -18.88 2.17 -6.26
N SER A 236 -19.13 3.13 -5.36
CA SER A 236 -18.10 4.01 -4.80
C SER A 236 -17.22 3.19 -3.84
N ALA A 237 -15.90 3.32 -3.97
CA ALA A 237 -14.94 2.68 -3.08
C ALA A 237 -15.17 3.16 -1.64
N HIS A 238 -15.73 2.29 -0.79
CA HIS A 238 -15.79 2.48 0.64
C HIS A 238 -14.87 1.48 1.32
N HIS A 239 -13.56 1.77 1.27
CA HIS A 239 -12.61 1.31 2.28
C HIS A 239 -12.35 2.49 3.20
N ALA A 240 -12.52 2.33 4.51
CA ALA A 240 -12.39 3.43 5.45
C ALA A 240 -10.98 4.02 5.40
N THR A 241 -10.90 5.29 5.03
CA THR A 241 -9.66 6.04 4.97
C THR A 241 -9.25 6.45 6.38
N VAL A 242 -8.22 5.81 6.94
CA VAL A 242 -7.56 6.33 8.15
C VAL A 242 -6.42 7.25 7.72
N SER A 243 -6.66 8.56 7.70
CA SER A 243 -5.59 9.54 7.51
C SER A 243 -4.85 9.77 8.84
N PHE A 244 -3.62 9.29 8.96
CA PHE A 244 -2.79 9.61 10.12
C PHE A 244 -2.06 10.95 9.94
N THR A 245 -2.40 11.91 10.80
CA THR A 245 -1.62 13.11 11.08
C THR A 245 -0.54 12.77 12.10
N LYS A 246 0.73 12.76 11.66
CA LYS A 246 2.01 12.48 12.36
C LYS A 246 2.55 11.05 12.21
N VAL A 247 3.73 10.96 11.60
CA VAL A 247 4.62 9.79 11.65
C VAL A 247 6.03 10.26 12.04
N LEU A 248 6.60 9.67 13.10
CA LEU A 248 7.90 9.99 13.70
C LEU A 248 8.86 8.79 13.58
N ASN A 249 10.14 9.11 13.26
CA ASN A 249 11.42 8.45 13.63
C ASN A 249 11.94 7.17 12.89
N VAL A 250 13.25 6.84 12.71
CA VAL A 250 14.61 7.47 12.84
C VAL A 250 15.73 6.53 12.24
N SER A 251 16.82 7.15 11.70
CA SER A 251 18.28 6.84 11.47
C SER A 251 18.93 5.50 11.04
N TYR A 252 20.08 5.62 10.33
CA TYR A 252 21.29 4.74 10.34
C TYR A 252 22.57 5.58 10.05
N ARG A 253 23.75 5.13 10.52
CA ARG A 253 25.06 5.83 10.52
C ARG A 253 26.10 5.03 9.72
N ALA A 254 26.89 5.67 8.86
CA ALA A 254 28.02 5.02 8.17
C ALA A 254 29.31 5.90 8.18
N PRO A 255 30.51 5.31 8.16
CA PRO A 255 31.75 5.90 8.68
C PRO A 255 32.54 6.76 7.68
N SER A 256 33.36 7.66 8.23
CA SER A 256 34.17 8.65 7.52
C SER A 256 35.41 8.09 6.80
N PRO A 257 35.88 8.77 5.73
CA PRO A 257 37.31 8.88 5.50
C PRO A 257 37.81 10.34 5.33
N ILE A 258 38.70 10.72 6.27
CA ILE A 258 40.00 11.40 6.12
C ILE A 258 40.16 12.62 5.14
N ARG A 259 40.15 13.81 5.76
CA ARG A 259 40.96 15.07 5.60
C ARG A 259 41.64 15.42 4.26
N LYS A 260 41.50 16.72 3.87
CA LYS A 260 42.58 17.75 3.92
C LYS A 260 42.01 19.20 3.84
N PRO A 261 42.71 20.23 4.36
CA PRO A 261 42.12 21.55 4.68
C PRO A 261 42.53 22.65 3.69
N ILE A 262 41.63 23.56 3.30
CA ILE A 262 42.00 24.87 2.72
C ILE A 262 41.12 26.01 3.27
N ASN A 263 41.80 27.12 3.53
CA ASN A 263 41.49 28.34 4.28
C ASN A 263 40.38 29.28 3.73
N LYS A 264 39.73 29.99 4.69
CA LYS A 264 39.40 31.46 4.76
C LYS A 264 38.56 32.07 3.59
N THR A 265 37.56 32.93 3.76
CA THR A 265 37.35 34.07 4.69
C THR A 265 35.93 34.67 4.50
N ASN A 266 35.35 35.13 5.61
CA ASN A 266 34.52 36.34 5.84
C ASN A 266 33.52 36.84 4.77
N ARG A 267 32.23 36.98 5.17
CA ARG A 267 31.56 38.28 5.50
C ARG A 267 30.03 38.11 5.64
N THR A 268 29.49 38.56 6.77
CA THR A 268 28.13 39.10 6.96
C THR A 268 28.22 40.64 6.96
N PRO A 269 27.18 41.45 7.26
CA PRO A 269 25.73 41.21 7.43
C PRO A 269 24.86 42.22 6.62
N ASP A 270 23.53 42.07 6.57
CA ASP A 270 22.56 42.89 7.33
C ASP A 270 21.09 42.70 6.87
N SER A 271 20.20 42.92 7.84
CA SER A 271 18.75 42.78 8.07
C SER A 271 17.77 43.46 7.05
N PRO A 272 16.40 43.48 7.22
CA PRO A 272 15.56 43.06 8.36
C PRO A 272 14.22 42.32 8.08
N LYS A 273 13.60 41.92 9.20
CA LYS A 273 12.33 41.22 9.41
C LYS A 273 11.08 42.07 9.08
N ARG A 274 10.02 41.43 8.59
CA ARG A 274 8.63 41.93 8.70
C ARG A 274 7.69 40.80 9.15
N LYS A 275 6.98 41.04 10.26
CA LYS A 275 5.84 40.25 10.77
C LYS A 275 4.55 40.71 10.08
N LEU A 276 3.59 39.80 9.90
CA LEU A 276 2.11 39.97 9.95
C LEU A 276 1.54 38.54 9.74
N SER A 277 0.97 37.85 10.73
CA SER A 277 -0.36 37.99 11.35
C SER A 277 -1.50 37.96 10.32
N PHE A 278 -2.11 36.78 10.13
CA PHE A 278 -3.34 36.62 9.35
C PHE A 278 -4.47 36.19 10.28
N THR A 279 -5.45 37.08 10.43
CA THR A 279 -6.77 36.82 11.00
C THR A 279 -7.71 36.37 9.89
N ASP A 280 -8.35 35.24 10.13
CA ASP A 280 -9.77 34.92 9.91
C ASP A 280 -10.45 35.00 8.53
N LEU A 281 -11.43 34.09 8.41
CA LEU A 281 -12.50 33.97 7.39
C LEU A 281 -12.09 33.32 6.06
N SER A 282 -12.89 32.48 5.39
CA SER A 282 -14.15 31.81 5.70
C SER A 282 -14.45 30.84 4.56
N ILE A 283 -15.31 29.88 4.87
CA ILE A 283 -15.95 28.90 3.99
C ILE A 283 -16.54 29.56 2.73
N ARG A 284 -16.26 29.00 1.55
CA ARG A 284 -17.19 29.04 0.40
C ARG A 284 -17.21 27.70 -0.33
N SER A 285 -18.33 27.01 -0.14
CA SER A 285 -18.87 26.01 -1.05
C SER A 285 -19.19 26.64 -2.40
N SER A 286 -18.92 25.95 -3.50
CA SER A 286 -19.50 26.30 -4.80
C SER A 286 -19.77 25.03 -5.58
N GLN A 287 -21.07 24.77 -5.77
CA GLN A 287 -21.64 23.94 -6.84
C GLN A 287 -21.54 24.71 -8.16
N GLU A 288 -21.31 24.00 -9.27
CA GLU A 288 -21.69 24.35 -10.66
C GLU A 288 -21.29 23.14 -11.53
N SER A 289 -22.21 22.25 -11.95
CA SER A 289 -23.21 22.31 -13.04
C SER A 289 -22.67 21.99 -14.44
N ILE A 290 -23.42 21.11 -15.10
CA ILE A 290 -23.18 20.37 -16.34
C ILE A 290 -23.10 21.29 -17.57
N ALA A 291 -22.16 21.02 -18.47
CA ALA A 291 -22.24 21.38 -19.88
C ALA A 291 -21.83 20.19 -20.75
N SER A 292 -22.71 19.87 -21.70
CA SER A 292 -22.61 18.83 -22.71
C SER A 292 -21.67 19.26 -23.85
N ASP A 293 -20.71 18.41 -24.21
CA ASP A 293 -20.04 18.49 -25.52
C ASP A 293 -19.90 17.09 -26.12
N THR A 294 -20.53 16.92 -27.26
CA THR A 294 -20.47 15.76 -28.17
C THR A 294 -19.13 15.74 -28.90
N VAL A 295 -18.32 14.69 -28.73
CA VAL A 295 -17.12 14.43 -29.54
C VAL A 295 -16.96 12.94 -29.87
N ASP A 296 -17.24 12.66 -31.15
CA ASP A 296 -16.64 11.68 -32.08
C ASP A 296 -16.28 10.24 -31.63
N GLU A 297 -17.10 9.28 -32.08
CA GLU A 297 -16.82 7.84 -32.14
C GLU A 297 -15.77 7.51 -33.22
N SER A 298 -14.47 7.58 -32.90
CA SER A 298 -13.44 6.96 -33.76
C SER A 298 -12.11 6.56 -33.12
N GLN A 299 -11.98 6.48 -31.79
CA GLN A 299 -10.74 6.02 -31.12
C GLN A 299 -10.91 4.86 -30.11
N THR A 300 -11.96 4.06 -30.24
CA THR A 300 -12.35 3.04 -29.23
C THR A 300 -11.82 1.63 -29.50
N THR A 301 -10.55 1.45 -29.88
CA THR A 301 -9.96 0.10 -30.02
C THR A 301 -8.53 -0.11 -29.49
N SER A 302 -7.95 0.78 -28.66
CA SER A 302 -6.61 0.54 -28.09
C SER A 302 -6.48 0.63 -26.55
N GLU A 303 -7.57 0.78 -25.81
CA GLU A 303 -7.54 0.91 -24.34
C GLU A 303 -8.00 -0.32 -23.55
N LEU A 304 -8.24 -1.45 -24.23
CA LEU A 304 -8.46 -2.75 -23.58
C LEU A 304 -7.09 -3.41 -23.32
N SER A 305 -6.82 -3.79 -22.06
CA SER A 305 -5.67 -4.59 -21.57
C SER A 305 -4.35 -3.88 -21.22
N ARG A 306 -4.39 -2.77 -20.49
CA ARG A 306 -3.19 -2.38 -19.70
C ARG A 306 -3.17 -3.21 -18.42
N ASP A 307 -2.13 -4.03 -18.25
CA ASP A 307 -1.85 -4.67 -16.97
C ASP A 307 -1.75 -3.57 -15.89
N LEU A 308 -2.67 -3.62 -14.93
CA LEU A 308 -2.73 -2.65 -13.82
C LEU A 308 -1.99 -3.16 -12.59
N THR A 309 -1.36 -4.33 -12.65
CA THR A 309 -0.59 -4.91 -11.55
C THR A 309 0.84 -4.37 -11.59
N TYR A 310 0.98 -3.10 -11.23
CA TYR A 310 2.27 -2.41 -11.09
C TYR A 310 2.27 -1.54 -9.83
N TRP A 311 3.45 -1.07 -9.40
CA TRP A 311 3.56 0.05 -8.47
C TRP A 311 3.70 1.34 -9.28
N THR A 312 2.91 2.38 -8.98
CA THR A 312 3.21 3.70 -9.55
C THR A 312 4.65 4.09 -9.19
N LYS A 313 5.31 4.91 -10.01
CA LYS A 313 6.72 5.26 -9.76
C LYS A 313 6.94 5.92 -8.39
N SER A 314 5.97 6.69 -7.91
CA SER A 314 6.00 7.26 -6.56
C SER A 314 5.93 6.15 -5.49
N CYS A 315 5.04 5.17 -5.63
CA CYS A 315 4.96 4.00 -4.76
C CYS A 315 6.26 3.17 -4.81
N ALA A 316 6.74 2.84 -6.00
CA ALA A 316 7.97 2.08 -6.20
C ALA A 316 9.19 2.77 -5.56
N THR A 317 9.30 4.10 -5.71
CA THR A 317 10.36 4.89 -5.06
C THR A 317 10.25 4.81 -3.54
N ILE A 318 9.03 4.95 -2.98
CA ILE A 318 8.83 4.86 -1.54
C ILE A 318 9.19 3.47 -1.01
N LEU A 319 8.77 2.40 -1.68
CA LEU A 319 9.10 1.03 -1.29
C LEU A 319 10.62 0.75 -1.42
N ALA A 320 11.26 1.17 -2.52
CA ALA A 320 12.66 0.87 -2.79
C ALA A 320 13.64 1.56 -1.83
N PHE A 321 13.27 2.70 -1.26
CA PHE A 321 14.13 3.47 -0.36
C PHE A 321 13.61 3.52 1.08
N HIS A 322 12.32 3.25 1.30
CA HIS A 322 11.58 3.15 2.57
C HIS A 322 11.78 4.35 3.54
N ARG A 323 12.57 5.37 3.18
CA ARG A 323 12.94 6.52 4.01
C ARG A 323 13.16 7.77 3.15
N LYS A 324 12.31 8.78 3.35
CA LYS A 324 12.42 10.14 2.77
C LYS A 324 13.34 11.05 3.63
N THR A 325 14.48 10.51 4.05
CA THR A 325 15.39 11.18 4.99
C THR A 325 16.73 11.46 4.33
N LEU A 326 17.11 12.73 4.31
CA LEU A 326 18.42 13.19 3.93
C LEU A 326 19.34 13.16 5.14
N SER A 327 20.57 12.70 4.97
CA SER A 327 21.58 12.75 6.02
C SER A 327 22.90 13.25 5.48
N SER A 328 23.61 14.02 6.29
CA SER A 328 24.98 14.43 6.01
C SER A 328 25.77 14.42 7.32
N SER A 329 26.98 13.87 7.28
CA SER A 329 27.93 13.94 8.40
C SER A 329 28.35 15.37 8.72
N ALA A 330 28.20 16.30 7.77
CA ALA A 330 28.44 17.72 7.95
C ALA A 330 27.19 18.49 8.39
N GLY A 331 26.04 17.84 8.49
CA GLY A 331 24.74 18.44 8.83
C GLY A 331 24.06 19.05 7.62
N VAL A 332 22.81 18.65 7.35
CA VAL A 332 21.97 19.22 6.29
C VAL A 332 21.58 20.64 6.68
N CYS A 333 21.72 21.58 5.74
CA CYS A 333 21.46 23.01 5.98
C CYS A 333 20.36 23.57 5.08
N VAL A 334 20.19 23.03 3.87
CA VAL A 334 19.14 23.40 2.93
C VAL A 334 18.57 22.16 2.28
N VAL A 335 17.25 22.08 2.16
CA VAL A 335 16.55 21.04 1.40
C VAL A 335 15.48 21.71 0.55
N GLU A 336 15.45 21.39 -0.73
CA GLU A 336 14.53 21.96 -1.70
C GLU A 336 13.85 20.85 -2.50
N LEU A 337 12.54 20.96 -2.64
CA LEU A 337 11.79 20.25 -3.67
C LEU A 337 11.61 21.17 -4.85
N ARG A 338 11.85 20.65 -6.05
CA ARG A 338 11.77 21.39 -7.30
C ARG A 338 10.86 20.70 -8.30
N ASP A 339 10.19 21.49 -9.12
CA ASP A 339 9.33 21.00 -10.19
C ASP A 339 10.11 20.69 -11.49
N SER A 340 9.40 20.25 -12.53
CA SER A 340 9.97 19.92 -13.85
C SER A 340 10.69 21.09 -14.53
N SER A 341 10.33 22.33 -14.20
CA SER A 341 11.00 23.54 -14.70
C SER A 341 12.24 23.92 -13.88
N GLY A 342 12.46 23.24 -12.75
CA GLY A 342 13.55 23.50 -11.82
C GLY A 342 13.23 24.57 -10.78
N LEU A 343 11.98 25.07 -10.72
CA LEU A 343 11.54 26.05 -9.73
C LEU A 343 11.40 25.37 -8.36
N VAL A 344 11.76 26.11 -7.30
CA VAL A 344 11.63 25.64 -5.91
C VAL A 344 10.15 25.65 -5.53
N VAL A 345 9.59 24.46 -5.33
CA VAL A 345 8.23 24.24 -4.84
C VAL A 345 8.17 24.44 -3.34
N THR A 346 9.17 23.92 -2.62
CA THR A 346 9.26 24.06 -1.17
C THR A 346 10.71 24.00 -0.75
N THR A 347 11.07 24.79 0.27
CA THR A 347 12.41 24.82 0.85
C THR A 347 12.33 24.68 2.36
N TRP A 348 13.32 23.99 2.93
CA TRP A 348 13.56 23.92 4.36
C TRP A 348 15.01 24.27 4.64
N GLN A 349 15.21 25.02 5.72
CA GLN A 349 16.52 25.37 6.23
C GLN A 349 16.69 24.77 7.63
N PRO A 350 16.92 23.45 7.73
CA PRO A 350 17.15 22.82 9.01
C PRO A 350 18.34 23.47 9.73
N GLN A 351 18.21 23.70 11.04
CA GLN A 351 19.27 24.25 11.88
C GLN A 351 20.38 23.21 12.08
N ARG A 352 21.20 23.01 11.04
CA ARG A 352 22.38 22.12 11.02
C ARG A 352 22.11 20.75 11.66
N CYS A 353 21.05 20.08 11.21
CA CYS A 353 20.72 18.75 11.69
C CYS A 353 21.49 17.70 10.89
N SER A 354 22.04 16.68 11.54
CA SER A 354 22.73 15.56 10.88
C SER A 354 21.81 14.77 9.93
N SER A 355 20.50 14.90 10.12
CA SER A 355 19.47 14.35 9.25
C SER A 355 18.29 15.29 9.14
N PHE A 356 17.70 15.35 7.96
CA PHE A 356 16.47 16.05 7.66
C PHE A 356 15.45 15.08 7.07
N GLN A 357 14.31 14.94 7.74
CA GLN A 357 13.19 14.15 7.23
C GLN A 357 12.26 15.07 6.45
N LEU A 358 11.96 14.71 5.21
CA LEU A 358 10.97 15.45 4.42
C LEU A 358 9.60 15.35 5.12
N PRO A 359 8.89 16.48 5.33
CA PRO A 359 7.54 16.45 5.88
C PRO A 359 6.62 15.51 5.09
N PRO A 360 5.70 14.78 5.74
CA PRO A 360 4.72 13.94 5.04
C PRO A 360 3.95 14.75 4.00
N GLY A 361 3.66 14.13 2.84
CA GLY A 361 2.92 14.76 1.75
C GLY A 361 3.69 15.84 0.96
N SER A 362 4.95 16.12 1.30
CA SER A 362 5.75 17.15 0.59
C SER A 362 6.11 16.78 -0.85
N ILE A 363 6.27 15.49 -1.15
CA ILE A 363 6.49 14.99 -2.51
C ILE A 363 5.13 14.77 -3.18
N GLY A 364 4.59 15.83 -3.77
CA GLY A 364 3.36 15.80 -4.58
C GLY A 364 3.65 15.54 -6.07
N ARG A 365 2.58 15.44 -6.88
CA ARG A 365 2.65 15.17 -8.34
C ARG A 365 3.54 16.13 -9.14
N HIS A 366 3.74 17.34 -8.64
CA HIS A 366 4.49 18.41 -9.33
C HIS A 366 5.98 18.45 -8.96
N VAL A 367 6.42 17.64 -8.01
CA VAL A 367 7.82 17.60 -7.56
C VAL A 367 8.59 16.57 -8.36
N THR A 368 9.62 17.00 -9.08
CA THR A 368 10.45 16.14 -9.95
C THR A 368 11.90 16.01 -9.48
N SER A 369 12.33 16.84 -8.53
CA SER A 369 13.67 16.70 -7.95
C SER A 369 13.76 17.19 -6.52
N LEU A 370 14.64 16.54 -5.76
CA LEU A 370 15.08 16.90 -4.43
C LEU A 370 16.51 17.41 -4.54
N VAL A 371 16.77 18.60 -4.02
CA VAL A 371 18.12 19.14 -3.86
C VAL A 371 18.38 19.34 -2.38
N ALA A 372 19.53 18.91 -1.88
CA ALA A 372 19.93 19.18 -0.52
C ALA A 372 21.37 19.65 -0.45
N GLU A 373 21.62 20.62 0.41
CA GLU A 373 22.92 21.17 0.74
C GLU A 373 23.28 20.81 2.18
N ASP A 374 24.55 20.52 2.43
CA ASP A 374 25.08 20.38 3.78
C ASP A 374 25.82 21.63 4.29
N SER A 375 26.18 21.64 5.57
CA SER A 375 26.73 22.82 6.23
C SER A 375 28.17 23.17 5.80
N VAL A 376 28.76 22.38 4.90
CA VAL A 376 30.07 22.64 4.29
C VAL A 376 29.96 22.91 2.77
N GLY A 377 28.73 23.00 2.23
CA GLY A 377 28.47 23.40 0.86
C GLY A 377 28.48 22.26 -0.16
N ASN A 378 28.37 21.00 0.27
CA ASN A 378 28.14 19.89 -0.65
C ASN A 378 26.66 19.84 -1.05
N PHE A 379 26.40 19.55 -2.31
CA PHE A 379 25.04 19.41 -2.83
C PHE A 379 24.78 17.99 -3.32
N VAL A 380 23.61 17.46 -3.00
CA VAL A 380 23.05 16.27 -3.65
C VAL A 380 21.79 16.67 -4.39
N LYS A 381 21.66 16.23 -5.64
CA LYS A 381 20.43 16.35 -6.41
C LYS A 381 19.95 14.94 -6.74
N GLN A 382 18.78 14.59 -6.24
CA GLN A 382 18.09 13.37 -6.58
C GLN A 382 16.91 13.72 -7.50
N THR A 383 16.90 13.18 -8.71
CA THR A 383 15.71 13.23 -9.55
C THR A 383 14.66 12.32 -8.92
N LEU A 384 13.50 12.89 -8.64
CA LEU A 384 12.32 12.18 -8.16
C LEU A 384 11.48 11.86 -9.40
N SER A 385 11.59 10.63 -9.88
CA SER A 385 10.88 10.22 -11.09
C SER A 385 9.37 10.19 -10.83
N ALA A 386 8.65 11.11 -11.48
CA ALA A 386 7.20 11.10 -11.56
C ALA A 386 6.69 9.82 -12.23
#